data_AF-A0A017SDK8-F1
#
_entry.id   AF-A0A017SDK8-F1
#
_cell.length_a   1.000
_cell.length_b   1.000
_cell.length_c   1.000
_cell.angle_alpha   90.00
_cell.angle_beta   90.00
_cell.angle_gamma   90.00
#
_symmetry.space_group_name_H-M   'P 1'
#
loop_
_entity.id
_entity.type
_entity.pdbx_description
1 polymer ?
#
loop_
_entity_poly.entity_id
_entity_poly.type
_entity_poly.pdbx_seq_one_letter_code
_entity_poly.pdbx_strand_id
1 'polypeptide(L)'
;MRRYSRVMDEERLVQPGLSTIYTGKNPLIDIIAVDGPDEDVFESFTSKNGTFWLEDKDMLPKDIPSCRILTFRYSTSHYSDPAIVLVEDLVADRDEISKRRPIIFLCHSSGGTLVRDALAYSESHEGREKRTESTRSICVSTFGLLLFDDGSLLKTGLKLLQIIPNNFQKFCDHIASEAPYSSADSRSEDISEILGYNRITEEHQDKCKFSSRASSGYKKAVQTLLQYSDEASRAIPYRWEVKGYGS
;
A
#
# COMPACT_ATOMS: atom_id res chain seq x y z
N MET A 1 4.12 -29.05 15.55
CA MET A 1 2.90 -28.87 14.75
C MET A 1 1.83 -28.24 15.65
N ARG A 2 1.78 -26.91 15.76
CA ARG A 2 0.69 -26.24 16.48
C ARG A 2 -0.47 -26.17 15.50
N ARG A 3 -1.50 -26.99 15.73
CA ARG A 3 -2.82 -26.78 15.13
C ARG A 3 -3.29 -25.41 15.62
N TYR A 4 -3.33 -24.43 14.72
CA TYR A 4 -4.07 -23.21 14.93
C TYR A 4 -5.54 -23.64 15.06
N SER A 5 -5.99 -23.75 16.30
CA SER A 5 -7.33 -24.19 16.67
C SER A 5 -8.31 -23.07 16.35
N ARG A 6 -9.39 -23.45 15.65
CA ARG A 6 -10.68 -22.77 15.38
C ARG A 6 -11.31 -21.96 16.54
N VAL A 7 -10.69 -21.99 17.72
CA VAL A 7 -11.14 -21.32 18.96
C VAL A 7 -10.61 -19.88 19.04
N MET A 8 -9.65 -19.47 18.19
CA MET A 8 -9.17 -18.08 18.12
C MET A 8 -9.92 -17.20 17.09
N ASP A 9 -10.94 -17.74 16.40
CA ASP A 9 -11.61 -17.08 15.26
C ASP A 9 -12.74 -16.11 15.66
N GLU A 10 -13.24 -16.10 16.90
CA GLU A 10 -14.35 -15.22 17.30
C GLU A 10 -13.90 -13.91 17.99
N GLU A 11 -12.69 -13.82 18.55
CA GLU A 11 -12.18 -12.61 19.22
C GLU A 11 -11.43 -11.64 18.30
N ARG A 12 -11.19 -12.02 17.05
CA ARG A 12 -10.59 -11.18 16.01
C ARG A 12 -11.62 -10.71 14.98
N LEU A 13 -12.77 -10.23 15.46
CA LEU A 13 -13.49 -9.19 14.72
C LEU A 13 -12.61 -7.93 14.72
N VAL A 14 -11.53 -7.96 13.93
CA VAL A 14 -10.62 -6.84 13.75
C VAL A 14 -11.44 -5.76 13.08
N GLN A 15 -11.75 -4.71 13.85
CA GLN A 15 -12.54 -3.59 13.35
C GLN A 15 -11.87 -3.01 12.10
N PRO A 16 -12.66 -2.50 11.14
CA PRO A 16 -12.13 -1.73 10.02
C PRO A 16 -11.18 -0.63 10.51
N GLY A 17 -10.19 -0.29 9.67
CA GLY A 17 -9.19 0.73 9.96
C GLY A 17 -7.76 0.21 9.86
N LEU A 18 -6.84 1.11 10.22
CA LEU A 18 -5.40 0.87 10.19
C LEU A 18 -4.93 0.06 11.41
N SER A 19 -4.12 -0.97 11.18
CA SER A 19 -3.52 -1.80 12.23
C SER A 19 -2.04 -2.02 11.97
N THR A 20 -1.21 -1.94 13.01
CA THR A 20 0.21 -2.28 12.92
C THR A 20 0.43 -3.74 13.27
N ILE A 21 0.96 -4.53 12.35
CA ILE A 21 1.24 -5.96 12.54
C ILE A 21 2.71 -6.24 12.86
N TYR A 22 3.62 -5.35 12.45
CA TYR A 22 5.04 -5.48 12.76
C TYR A 22 5.71 -4.11 12.87
N THR A 23 6.64 -3.96 13.82
CA THR A 23 7.49 -2.77 13.94
C THR A 23 8.93 -3.21 14.18
N GLY A 24 9.77 -2.99 13.17
CA GLY A 24 11.21 -3.16 13.26
C GLY A 24 11.87 -2.10 14.13
N LYS A 25 13.16 -2.29 14.43
CA LYS A 25 13.94 -1.31 15.18
C LYS A 25 14.25 -0.11 14.28
N ASN A 26 13.90 1.10 14.71
CA ASN A 26 14.09 2.35 13.96
C ASN A 26 13.58 2.23 12.52
N PRO A 27 12.25 2.07 12.33
CA PRO A 27 11.69 1.84 11.02
C PRO A 27 12.02 3.01 10.09
N LEU A 28 12.62 2.68 8.94
CA LEU A 28 13.00 3.61 7.89
C LEU A 28 11.99 3.63 6.74
N ILE A 29 11.01 2.72 6.75
CA ILE A 29 9.98 2.58 5.74
C ILE A 29 8.69 2.05 6.38
N ASP A 30 7.54 2.57 5.95
CA ASP A 30 6.23 1.96 6.18
C ASP A 30 5.81 1.14 4.97
N ILE A 31 5.47 -0.13 5.20
CA ILE A 31 4.89 -1.03 4.21
C ILE A 31 3.43 -1.26 4.60
N ILE A 32 2.50 -0.85 3.77
CA ILE A 32 1.07 -0.89 4.10
C ILE A 32 0.37 -1.87 3.18
N ALA A 33 -0.15 -2.97 3.73
CA ALA A 33 -0.95 -3.94 2.99
C ALA A 33 -2.42 -3.53 2.97
N VAL A 34 -2.99 -3.45 1.77
CA VAL A 34 -4.38 -3.08 1.52
C VAL A 34 -5.00 -4.11 0.60
N ASP A 35 -6.15 -4.64 1.00
CA ASP A 35 -6.86 -5.70 0.29
C ASP A 35 -8.15 -5.20 -0.36
N GLY A 36 -8.98 -6.09 -0.91
CA GLY A 36 -10.35 -5.76 -1.31
C GLY A 36 -11.30 -5.47 -0.14
N PRO A 37 -12.48 -4.90 -0.42
CA PRO A 37 -13.47 -4.60 0.61
C PRO A 37 -13.98 -5.88 1.26
N ASP A 38 -14.16 -5.84 2.58
CA ASP A 38 -14.64 -6.95 3.40
C ASP A 38 -13.74 -8.20 3.36
N GLU A 39 -12.56 -8.12 2.74
CA GLU A 39 -11.54 -9.16 2.73
C GLU A 39 -10.65 -9.11 3.98
N ASP A 40 -10.04 -10.23 4.31
CA ASP A 40 -9.05 -10.33 5.38
C ASP A 40 -7.63 -10.34 4.82
N VAL A 41 -6.89 -9.26 5.06
CA VAL A 41 -5.46 -9.14 4.71
C VAL A 41 -4.66 -10.35 5.23
N PHE A 42 -4.99 -10.86 6.41
CA PHE A 42 -4.34 -12.06 6.94
C PHE A 42 -4.61 -13.26 6.03
N GLU A 43 -5.84 -13.46 5.57
CA GLU A 43 -6.16 -14.56 4.65
C GLU A 43 -5.50 -14.39 3.28
N SER A 44 -5.47 -13.17 2.75
CA SER A 44 -4.90 -12.89 1.43
C SER A 44 -3.39 -13.01 1.38
N PHE A 45 -2.69 -12.72 2.47
CA PHE A 45 -1.23 -12.80 2.53
C PHE A 45 -0.72 -14.06 3.28
N THR A 46 -1.60 -14.94 3.75
CA THR A 46 -1.22 -16.22 4.36
C THR A 46 -1.24 -17.36 3.35
N SER A 47 -0.12 -18.05 3.21
CA SER A 47 -0.01 -19.21 2.32
C SER A 47 -0.65 -20.47 2.90
N LYS A 48 -0.87 -21.48 2.04
CA LYS A 48 -1.54 -22.75 2.42
C LYS A 48 -0.87 -23.50 3.57
N ASN A 49 0.42 -23.26 3.83
CA ASN A 49 1.12 -23.87 4.96
C ASN A 49 0.98 -23.07 6.27
N GLY A 50 0.19 -21.98 6.27
CA GLY A 50 -0.02 -21.09 7.41
C GLY A 50 1.01 -19.97 7.56
N THR A 51 1.91 -19.78 6.59
CA THR A 51 2.92 -18.71 6.66
C THR A 51 2.30 -17.38 6.25
N PHE A 52 2.15 -16.46 7.23
CA PHE A 52 1.83 -15.06 7.01
C PHE A 52 3.13 -14.27 6.83
N TRP A 53 3.59 -14.14 5.58
CA TRP A 53 4.96 -13.70 5.28
C TRP A 53 5.28 -12.25 5.64
N LEU A 54 4.26 -11.42 5.88
CA LEU A 54 4.41 -10.03 6.30
C LEU A 54 4.86 -9.92 7.76
N GLU A 55 4.35 -10.75 8.67
CA GLU A 55 4.69 -10.69 10.10
C GLU A 55 5.72 -11.74 10.53
N ASP A 56 5.84 -12.84 9.78
CA ASP A 56 6.75 -13.94 10.12
C ASP A 56 8.21 -13.46 10.19
N LYS A 57 8.82 -13.61 11.38
CA LYS A 57 10.21 -13.19 11.67
C LYS A 57 11.25 -13.84 10.77
N ASP A 58 10.94 -14.98 10.17
CA ASP A 58 11.82 -15.67 9.22
C ASP A 58 11.53 -15.33 7.75
N MET A 59 10.60 -14.40 7.49
CA MET A 59 10.20 -13.91 6.17
C MET A 59 10.51 -12.41 6.01
N LEU A 60 9.53 -11.55 5.67
CA LEU A 60 9.77 -10.15 5.33
C LEU A 60 10.53 -9.36 6.42
N PRO A 61 10.17 -9.46 7.72
CA PRO A 61 10.97 -8.93 8.82
C PRO A 61 12.46 -9.28 8.82
N LYS A 62 12.83 -10.45 8.29
CA LYS A 62 14.24 -10.89 8.20
C LYS A 62 14.99 -10.18 7.08
N ASP A 63 14.33 -10.03 5.93
CA ASP A 63 14.93 -9.45 4.74
C ASP A 63 14.88 -7.92 4.76
N ILE A 64 13.94 -7.31 5.49
CA ILE A 64 13.82 -5.85 5.67
C ILE A 64 13.60 -5.53 7.18
N PRO A 65 14.63 -5.62 8.02
CA PRO A 65 14.48 -5.50 9.48
C PRO A 65 14.09 -4.09 9.96
N SER A 66 14.37 -3.06 9.16
CA SER A 66 14.05 -1.66 9.46
C SER A 66 12.74 -1.20 8.82
N CYS A 67 11.74 -2.07 8.71
CA CYS A 67 10.40 -1.71 8.26
C CYS A 67 9.40 -1.66 9.42
N ARG A 68 8.34 -0.87 9.26
CA ARG A 68 7.07 -1.03 9.97
C ARG A 68 6.05 -1.53 8.97
N ILE A 69 5.24 -2.50 9.37
CA ILE A 69 4.23 -3.10 8.49
C ILE A 69 2.86 -2.87 9.10
N LEU A 70 1.99 -2.27 8.29
CA LEU A 70 0.61 -1.98 8.63
C LEU A 70 -0.34 -2.70 7.67
N THR A 71 -1.56 -2.90 8.11
CA THR A 71 -2.68 -3.37 7.30
C THR A 71 -3.82 -2.37 7.38
N PHE A 72 -4.57 -2.20 6.30
CA PHE A 72 -5.79 -1.41 6.30
C PHE A 72 -6.97 -2.28 5.85
N ARG A 73 -8.01 -2.34 6.68
CA ARG A 73 -9.25 -3.07 6.40
C ARG A 73 -10.40 -2.10 6.23
N TYR A 74 -11.28 -2.37 5.28
CA TYR A 74 -12.44 -1.53 5.03
C TYR A 74 -13.62 -2.34 4.52
N SER A 75 -14.81 -1.76 4.68
CA SER A 75 -16.05 -2.26 4.11
C SER A 75 -16.65 -1.18 3.21
N THR A 76 -17.32 -1.58 2.13
CA THR A 76 -18.10 -0.65 1.30
C THR A 76 -19.51 -0.40 1.86
N SER A 77 -19.89 -1.13 2.92
CA SER A 77 -21.20 -1.00 3.56
C SER A 77 -21.32 0.21 4.52
N HIS A 78 -20.20 0.86 4.85
CA HIS A 78 -20.17 2.02 5.73
C HIS A 78 -20.42 3.34 4.98
N TYR A 79 -21.00 4.33 5.67
CA TYR A 79 -21.31 5.65 5.09
C TYR A 79 -20.07 6.51 4.77
N SER A 80 -18.90 6.18 5.33
CA SER A 80 -17.66 6.94 5.12
C SER A 80 -16.90 6.37 3.94
N ASP A 81 -16.37 7.26 3.09
CA ASP A 81 -15.51 6.88 1.98
C ASP A 81 -14.22 6.21 2.51
N PRO A 82 -13.97 4.93 2.20
CA PRO A 82 -12.79 4.22 2.69
C PRO A 82 -11.46 4.88 2.31
N ALA A 83 -11.41 5.61 1.17
CA ALA A 83 -10.21 6.30 0.73
C ALA A 83 -9.85 7.46 1.67
N ILE A 84 -10.87 8.19 2.12
CA ILE A 84 -10.72 9.27 3.10
C ILE A 84 -10.29 8.69 4.44
N VAL A 85 -10.94 7.61 4.89
CA VAL A 85 -10.63 6.95 6.17
C VAL A 85 -9.17 6.46 6.19
N LEU A 86 -8.68 5.85 5.10
CA LEU A 86 -7.28 5.43 5.00
C LEU A 86 -6.31 6.60 5.22
N VAL A 87 -6.58 7.74 4.60
CA VAL A 87 -5.73 8.94 4.73
C VAL A 87 -5.81 9.51 6.15
N GLU A 88 -7.01 9.63 6.72
CA GLU A 88 -7.20 10.16 8.07
C GLU A 88 -6.54 9.27 9.13
N ASP A 89 -6.66 7.95 9.03
CA ASP A 89 -6.00 7.00 9.93
C ASP A 89 -4.47 7.11 9.82
N LEU A 90 -3.94 7.20 8.59
CA LEU A 90 -2.49 7.38 8.40
C LEU A 90 -1.99 8.73 8.92
N VAL A 91 -2.78 9.79 8.79
CA VAL A 91 -2.44 11.10 9.37
C VAL A 91 -2.44 11.03 10.88
N ALA A 92 -3.40 10.34 11.49
CA ALA A 92 -3.48 10.20 12.94
C ALA A 92 -2.36 9.31 13.51
N ASP A 93 -1.93 8.28 12.78
CA ASP A 93 -0.87 7.35 13.18
C ASP A 93 0.55 7.93 13.07
N ARG A 94 0.75 8.96 12.25
CA ARG A 94 2.07 9.50 11.91
C ARG A 94 2.32 10.85 12.58
N ASP A 95 3.37 10.89 13.39
CA ASP A 95 3.89 12.12 14.00
C ASP A 95 4.78 12.94 13.05
N GLU A 96 5.32 14.06 13.54
CA GLU A 96 6.18 14.98 12.78
C GLU A 96 7.46 14.36 12.22
N ILE A 97 7.96 13.27 12.83
CA ILE A 97 9.17 12.59 12.37
C ILE A 97 8.79 11.52 11.35
N SER A 98 7.81 10.69 11.68
CA SER A 98 7.33 9.59 10.85
C SER A 98 6.55 10.08 9.63
N LYS A 99 5.99 11.30 9.60
CA LYS A 99 5.39 11.85 8.37
C LYS A 99 6.36 11.92 7.20
N ARG A 100 7.67 12.03 7.45
CA ARG A 100 8.75 12.01 6.43
C ARG A 100 9.29 10.62 6.10
N ARG A 101 8.90 9.58 6.86
CA ARG A 101 9.26 8.19 6.57
C ARG A 101 8.57 7.76 5.26
N PRO A 102 9.24 7.12 4.30
CA PRO A 102 8.55 6.74 3.08
C PRO A 102 7.46 5.68 3.31
N ILE A 103 6.48 5.66 2.41
CA ILE A 103 5.38 4.69 2.37
C ILE A 103 5.48 3.90 1.07
N ILE A 104 5.34 2.58 1.17
CA ILE A 104 5.10 1.69 0.03
C ILE A 104 3.84 0.88 0.30
N PHE A 105 2.89 0.89 -0.63
CA PHE A 105 1.67 0.08 -0.52
C PHE A 105 1.85 -1.28 -1.18
N LEU A 106 1.34 -2.33 -0.53
CA LEU A 106 1.12 -3.66 -1.08
C LEU A 106 -0.39 -3.82 -1.30
N CYS A 107 -0.84 -3.64 -2.53
CA CYS A 107 -2.27 -3.69 -2.83
C CYS A 107 -2.63 -5.05 -3.43
N HIS A 108 -3.63 -5.72 -2.89
CA HIS A 108 -4.22 -6.91 -3.51
C HIS A 108 -5.57 -6.55 -4.14
N SER A 109 -5.83 -7.06 -5.35
CA SER A 109 -7.13 -6.90 -6.03
C SER A 109 -7.58 -5.41 -6.07
N SER A 110 -8.82 -5.14 -5.66
CA SER A 110 -9.42 -3.80 -5.59
C SER A 110 -8.82 -2.86 -4.54
N GLY A 111 -7.94 -3.34 -3.66
CA GLY A 111 -7.17 -2.47 -2.76
C GLY A 111 -6.29 -1.46 -3.51
N GLY A 112 -5.90 -1.77 -4.75
CA GLY A 112 -5.18 -0.83 -5.62
C GLY A 112 -6.04 0.38 -6.01
N THR A 113 -7.33 0.16 -6.27
CA THR A 113 -8.31 1.23 -6.55
C THR A 113 -8.46 2.13 -5.34
N LEU A 114 -8.61 1.53 -4.15
CA LEU A 114 -8.72 2.28 -2.91
C LEU A 114 -7.50 3.19 -2.67
N VAL A 115 -6.29 2.65 -2.83
CA VAL A 115 -5.06 3.43 -2.61
C VAL A 115 -4.92 4.53 -3.66
N ARG A 116 -5.30 4.29 -4.92
CA ARG A 116 -5.35 5.34 -5.95
C ARG A 116 -6.25 6.50 -5.50
N ASP A 117 -7.47 6.19 -5.08
CA ASP A 117 -8.46 7.21 -4.69
C ASP A 117 -8.01 7.95 -3.42
N ALA A 118 -7.37 7.25 -2.47
CA ALA A 118 -6.77 7.84 -1.28
C ALA A 118 -5.62 8.80 -1.62
N LEU A 119 -4.76 8.43 -2.58
CA LEU A 119 -3.67 9.30 -3.04
C LEU A 119 -4.20 10.55 -3.74
N ALA A 120 -5.24 10.41 -4.58
CA ALA A 120 -5.90 11.54 -5.22
C ALA A 120 -6.53 12.49 -4.17
N TYR A 121 -7.22 11.94 -3.17
CA TYR A 121 -7.75 12.71 -2.05
C TYR A 121 -6.63 13.46 -1.31
N SER A 122 -5.51 12.79 -1.01
CA SER A 122 -4.40 13.39 -0.28
C SER A 122 -3.64 14.48 -1.05
N GLU A 123 -3.62 14.43 -2.38
CA GLU A 123 -2.99 15.46 -3.22
C GLU A 123 -3.94 16.65 -3.50
N SER A 124 -5.26 16.47 -3.29
CA SER A 124 -6.26 17.50 -3.57
C SER A 124 -6.07 18.77 -2.70
N HIS A 125 -6.36 19.93 -3.30
CA HIS A 125 -6.16 21.24 -2.67
C HIS A 125 -7.46 21.81 -2.05
N GLU A 126 -8.53 21.02 -2.01
CA GLU A 126 -9.83 21.47 -1.49
C GLU A 126 -9.89 21.34 0.04
N GLY A 127 -9.30 22.31 0.76
CA GLY A 127 -9.36 22.33 2.22
C GLY A 127 -8.59 23.48 2.90
N ARG A 128 -9.05 23.88 4.09
CA ARG A 128 -8.44 24.92 4.94
C ARG A 128 -6.96 24.59 5.23
N GLU A 129 -6.07 25.57 5.03
CA GLU A 129 -4.58 25.53 5.00
C GLU A 129 -3.83 24.56 5.93
N LYS A 130 -4.34 24.19 7.11
CA LYS A 130 -3.66 23.29 8.06
C LYS A 130 -4.00 21.81 7.93
N ARG A 131 -5.21 21.46 7.46
CA ARG A 131 -5.53 20.04 7.15
C ARG A 131 -4.81 19.60 5.87
N THR A 132 -4.40 20.56 5.04
CA THR A 132 -3.75 20.33 3.76
C THR A 132 -2.35 19.74 3.89
N GLU A 133 -1.50 20.18 4.83
CA GLU A 133 -0.13 19.60 4.94
C GLU A 133 -0.14 18.15 5.46
N SER A 134 -0.85 17.89 6.57
CA SER A 134 -0.90 16.55 7.15
C SER A 134 -1.52 15.54 6.18
N THR A 135 -2.66 15.87 5.57
CA THR A 135 -3.27 15.01 4.54
C THR A 135 -2.32 14.80 3.35
N ARG A 136 -1.71 15.87 2.83
CA ARG A 136 -0.78 15.80 1.69
C ARG A 136 0.51 15.07 1.99
N SER A 137 0.90 14.96 3.27
CA SER A 137 2.04 14.15 3.71
C SER A 137 1.94 12.71 3.23
N ILE A 138 0.72 12.17 3.09
CA ILE A 138 0.49 10.82 2.60
C ILE A 138 0.93 10.69 1.13
N CYS A 139 0.50 11.59 0.25
CA CYS A 139 0.98 11.60 -1.14
C CYS A 139 2.48 11.86 -1.21
N VAL A 140 2.97 12.88 -0.49
CA VAL A 140 4.38 13.30 -0.53
C VAL A 140 5.31 12.17 -0.12
N SER A 141 4.98 11.44 0.94
CA SER A 141 5.78 10.36 1.49
C SER A 141 5.52 9.00 0.85
N THR A 142 4.47 8.85 0.04
CA THR A 142 4.28 7.63 -0.75
C THR A 142 5.27 7.58 -1.90
N PHE A 143 6.03 6.49 -1.98
CA PHE A 143 7.05 6.31 -3.00
C PHE A 143 6.58 5.40 -4.14
N GLY A 144 5.77 4.39 -3.84
CA GLY A 144 5.26 3.48 -4.85
C GLY A 144 4.27 2.45 -4.33
N LEU A 145 3.67 1.72 -5.27
CA LEU A 145 2.70 0.66 -5.03
C LEU A 145 3.21 -0.63 -5.70
N LEU A 146 3.04 -1.75 -5.01
CA LEU A 146 3.14 -3.10 -5.55
C LEU A 146 1.72 -3.68 -5.63
N LEU A 147 1.25 -3.96 -6.83
CA LEU A 147 -0.09 -4.46 -7.10
C LEU A 147 -0.07 -5.97 -7.35
N PHE A 148 -0.76 -6.73 -6.51
CA PHE A 148 -1.02 -8.17 -6.64
C PHE A 148 -2.45 -8.35 -7.17
N ASP A 149 -2.61 -8.45 -8.48
CA ASP A 149 -3.93 -8.43 -9.12
C ASP A 149 -4.08 -9.63 -10.09
N ASP A 150 -5.31 -9.90 -10.49
CA ASP A 150 -5.64 -10.74 -11.64
C ASP A 150 -5.81 -9.97 -12.95
N GLY A 151 -5.72 -8.64 -12.90
CA GLY A 151 -5.81 -7.74 -14.04
C GLY A 151 -7.06 -6.84 -14.01
N SER A 152 -7.83 -6.85 -12.91
CA SER A 152 -9.05 -6.06 -12.72
C SER A 152 -8.84 -4.55 -12.71
N LEU A 153 -7.78 -4.04 -12.06
CA LEU A 153 -7.55 -2.60 -11.92
C LEU A 153 -7.19 -1.92 -13.25
N LEU A 154 -6.67 -2.69 -14.21
CA LEU A 154 -5.99 -2.15 -15.38
C LEU A 154 -6.46 -2.76 -16.69
N LYS A 155 -7.35 -3.76 -16.67
CA LYS A 155 -7.73 -4.57 -17.85
C LYS A 155 -6.54 -5.14 -18.65
N THR A 156 -5.35 -5.16 -18.05
CA THR A 156 -4.09 -5.55 -18.73
C THR A 156 -3.78 -7.03 -18.59
N GLY A 157 -4.53 -7.76 -17.74
CA GLY A 157 -4.25 -9.16 -17.41
C GLY A 157 -2.90 -9.38 -16.69
N LEU A 158 -2.31 -8.32 -16.12
CA LEU A 158 -1.00 -8.34 -15.47
C LEU A 158 -1.11 -8.81 -14.00
N LYS A 159 -0.15 -9.65 -13.57
CA LYS A 159 -0.24 -10.44 -12.33
C LYS A 159 0.52 -9.83 -11.13
N LEU A 160 1.61 -9.12 -11.40
CA LEU A 160 2.33 -8.28 -10.43
C LEU A 160 2.79 -7.02 -11.15
N LEU A 161 2.53 -5.88 -10.55
CA LEU A 161 2.78 -4.61 -11.17
C LEU A 161 3.32 -3.57 -10.21
N GLN A 162 4.24 -2.76 -10.72
CA GLN A 162 4.99 -1.80 -9.95
C GLN A 162 4.87 -0.43 -10.59
N ILE A 163 4.35 0.54 -9.84
CA ILE A 163 4.40 1.93 -10.28
C ILE A 163 5.85 2.38 -10.17
N ILE A 164 6.52 2.60 -11.31
CA ILE A 164 7.94 2.98 -11.29
C ILE A 164 8.07 4.34 -10.58
N PRO A 165 9.03 4.50 -9.65
CA PRO A 165 9.14 5.72 -8.86
C PRO A 165 9.29 7.01 -9.66
N ASN A 166 9.97 6.94 -10.81
CA ASN A 166 10.15 8.06 -11.73
C ASN A 166 8.84 8.53 -12.39
N ASN A 167 7.82 7.66 -12.44
CA ASN A 167 6.49 7.96 -12.96
C ASN A 167 5.45 8.12 -11.84
N PHE A 168 5.81 7.85 -10.58
CA PHE A 168 4.90 7.94 -9.45
C PHE A 168 4.32 9.36 -9.29
N GLN A 169 5.14 10.40 -9.45
CA GLN A 169 4.63 11.77 -9.38
C GLN A 169 3.65 12.06 -10.53
N LYS A 170 3.96 11.63 -11.76
CA LYS A 170 3.05 11.79 -12.91
C LYS A 170 1.73 11.06 -12.70
N PHE A 171 1.79 9.89 -12.07
CA PHE A 171 0.59 9.16 -11.65
C PHE A 171 -0.23 9.96 -10.64
N CYS A 172 0.39 10.47 -9.58
CA CYS A 172 -0.29 11.33 -8.60
C CYS A 172 -0.90 12.58 -9.24
N ASP A 173 -0.19 13.22 -10.16
CA ASP A 173 -0.68 14.41 -10.87
C ASP A 173 -1.88 14.06 -11.76
N HIS A 174 -1.83 12.93 -12.47
CA HIS A 174 -2.93 12.45 -13.31
C HIS A 174 -4.18 12.12 -12.49
N ILE A 175 -4.07 11.30 -11.44
CA ILE A 175 -5.22 10.92 -10.61
C ILE A 175 -5.84 12.12 -9.88
N ALA A 176 -5.03 13.13 -9.52
CA ALA A 176 -5.53 14.37 -8.95
C ALA A 176 -6.27 15.24 -9.98
N SER A 177 -5.84 15.22 -11.25
CA SER A 177 -6.46 15.98 -12.34
C SER A 177 -7.82 15.45 -12.80
N GLU A 178 -8.11 14.18 -12.56
CA GLU A 178 -9.36 13.53 -12.98
C GLU A 178 -10.60 13.90 -12.13
N ALA A 179 -10.48 14.83 -11.17
CA ALA A 179 -11.50 15.26 -10.21
C ALA A 179 -12.03 14.14 -9.27
N PRO A 180 -12.31 14.46 -7.99
CA PRO A 180 -12.99 13.53 -7.09
C PRO A 180 -14.48 13.52 -7.42
N TYR A 181 -15.14 12.36 -7.38
CA TYR A 181 -16.60 12.17 -7.59
C TYR A 181 -17.16 12.08 -9.03
N SER A 182 -16.48 11.37 -9.93
CA SER A 182 -17.20 10.64 -10.97
C SER A 182 -17.43 9.20 -10.49
N SER A 183 -18.68 8.72 -10.59
CA SER A 183 -19.10 7.40 -10.13
C SER A 183 -18.16 6.28 -10.62
N ALA A 184 -17.98 5.27 -9.77
CA ALA A 184 -17.06 4.13 -9.90
C ALA A 184 -17.11 3.40 -11.27
N ASP A 185 -18.14 3.65 -12.08
CA ASP A 185 -18.43 2.97 -13.34
C ASP A 185 -17.75 3.61 -14.58
N SER A 186 -17.08 4.77 -14.43
CA SER A 186 -16.51 5.52 -15.59
C SER A 186 -14.99 5.62 -15.66
N ARG A 187 -14.24 5.24 -14.61
CA ARG A 187 -12.80 5.57 -14.46
C ARG A 187 -11.86 4.47 -14.96
N SER A 188 -12.13 3.97 -16.17
CA SER A 188 -11.40 2.82 -16.76
C SER A 188 -10.44 3.20 -17.88
N GLU A 189 -9.84 4.40 -17.85
CA GLU A 189 -8.74 4.68 -18.77
C GLU A 189 -7.53 3.80 -18.40
N ASP A 190 -6.95 3.20 -19.43
CA ASP A 190 -5.78 2.32 -19.31
C ASP A 190 -4.57 3.17 -18.91
N ILE A 191 -4.41 3.40 -17.61
CA ILE A 191 -3.30 4.18 -17.01
C ILE A 191 -1.94 3.47 -17.17
N SER A 192 -1.83 2.42 -17.98
CA SER A 192 -0.60 1.67 -18.18
C SER A 192 0.53 2.45 -18.84
N GLU A 193 0.20 3.39 -19.72
CA GLU A 193 1.19 4.31 -20.30
C GLU A 193 1.73 5.31 -19.28
N ILE A 194 0.87 5.78 -18.36
CA ILE A 194 1.22 6.76 -17.32
C ILE A 194 2.07 6.11 -16.23
N LEU A 195 1.74 4.86 -15.90
CA LEU A 195 2.39 4.15 -14.81
C LEU A 195 3.72 3.52 -15.18
N GLY A 196 4.05 3.47 -16.48
CA GLY A 196 5.32 3.05 -17.03
C GLY A 196 5.86 1.83 -16.31
N TYR A 197 5.12 0.72 -16.34
CA TYR A 197 5.33 -0.42 -15.47
C TYR A 197 6.56 -1.27 -15.82
N ASN A 198 7.24 -1.79 -14.79
CA ASN A 198 8.05 -2.99 -14.95
C ASN A 198 7.16 -4.23 -14.82
N ARG A 199 6.92 -4.93 -15.94
CA ARG A 199 6.12 -6.16 -15.98
C ARG A 199 6.84 -7.26 -15.22
N ILE A 200 6.21 -7.83 -14.19
CA ILE A 200 6.69 -9.05 -13.56
C ILE A 200 5.58 -10.11 -13.67
N THR A 201 5.68 -10.96 -14.69
CA THR A 201 4.75 -12.07 -14.88
C THR A 201 5.25 -13.30 -14.13
N GLU A 202 4.50 -13.81 -13.17
CA GLU A 202 4.62 -15.20 -12.70
C GLU A 202 3.25 -15.85 -12.55
N GLU A 203 3.15 -17.12 -12.97
CA GLU A 203 1.99 -17.97 -12.85
C GLU A 203 2.02 -18.71 -11.51
N HIS A 204 1.59 -18.06 -10.44
CA HIS A 204 1.33 -18.78 -9.19
C HIS A 204 -0.11 -18.53 -8.74
N GLN A 205 -0.81 -19.62 -8.45
CA GLN A 205 -2.24 -19.68 -8.11
C GLN A 205 -2.55 -19.12 -6.70
N ASP A 206 -1.56 -18.47 -6.07
CA ASP A 206 -1.49 -18.02 -4.67
C ASP A 206 -0.75 -16.65 -4.64
N LYS A 207 -1.29 -15.66 -5.34
CA LYS A 207 -0.57 -14.50 -5.92
C LYS A 207 0.19 -13.57 -4.95
N CYS A 208 -0.31 -13.37 -3.74
CA CYS A 208 0.37 -12.64 -2.66
C CYS A 208 0.68 -13.55 -1.45
N LYS A 209 0.62 -14.88 -1.64
CA LYS A 209 0.73 -15.89 -0.58
C LYS A 209 2.04 -16.66 -0.71
N PHE A 210 3.06 -16.21 0.02
CA PHE A 210 4.38 -16.83 -0.04
C PHE A 210 4.64 -17.79 1.12
N SER A 211 4.93 -19.05 0.79
CA SER A 211 5.20 -20.10 1.78
C SER A 211 6.65 -20.16 2.27
N SER A 212 7.57 -19.51 1.56
CA SER A 212 8.99 -19.46 1.94
C SER A 212 9.75 -18.34 1.22
N ARG A 213 10.93 -17.99 1.75
CA ARG A 213 11.90 -17.10 1.10
C ARG A 213 12.46 -17.64 -0.23
N ALA A 214 12.28 -18.94 -0.51
CA ALA A 214 12.73 -19.55 -1.75
C ALA A 214 11.79 -19.25 -2.93
N SER A 215 10.53 -18.90 -2.66
CA SER A 215 9.50 -18.61 -3.66
C SER A 215 9.94 -17.45 -4.57
N SER A 216 9.78 -17.63 -5.88
CA SER A 216 10.20 -16.63 -6.87
C SER A 216 9.42 -15.31 -6.74
N GLY A 217 8.11 -15.39 -6.51
CA GLY A 217 7.27 -14.22 -6.24
C GLY A 217 7.70 -13.46 -4.97
N TYR A 218 8.05 -14.18 -3.91
CA TYR A 218 8.59 -13.58 -2.68
C TYR A 218 9.89 -12.82 -2.94
N LYS A 219 10.86 -13.47 -3.61
CA LYS A 219 12.16 -12.86 -3.94
C LYS A 219 11.98 -11.58 -4.74
N LYS A 220 11.06 -11.58 -5.70
CA LYS A 220 10.73 -10.40 -6.52
C LYS A 220 10.09 -9.29 -5.68
N ALA A 221 9.12 -9.61 -4.83
CA ALA A 221 8.50 -8.64 -3.93
C ALA A 221 9.54 -7.99 -3.00
N VAL A 222 10.40 -8.79 -2.36
CA VAL A 222 11.47 -8.31 -1.48
C VAL A 222 12.50 -7.48 -2.24
N GLN A 223 12.97 -7.94 -3.40
CA GLN A 223 13.93 -7.19 -4.21
C GLN A 223 13.39 -5.81 -4.57
N THR A 224 12.10 -5.74 -4.92
CA THR A 224 11.41 -4.49 -5.24
C THR A 224 11.30 -3.59 -4.02
N LEU A 225 10.87 -4.14 -2.88
CA LEU A 225 10.75 -3.37 -1.65
C LEU A 225 12.09 -2.80 -1.20
N LEU A 226 13.18 -3.56 -1.32
CA LEU A 226 14.53 -3.09 -1.04
C LEU A 226 14.96 -1.96 -1.99
N GLN A 227 14.73 -2.13 -3.29
CA GLN A 227 15.01 -1.09 -4.27
C GLN A 227 14.20 0.19 -3.97
N TYR A 228 12.89 0.04 -3.72
CA TYR A 228 12.02 1.17 -3.46
C TYR A 228 12.39 1.86 -2.15
N SER A 229 12.72 1.09 -1.10
CA SER A 229 13.18 1.66 0.16
C SER A 229 14.46 2.49 -0.02
N ASP A 230 15.41 2.01 -0.81
CA ASP A 230 16.68 2.70 -1.06
C ASP A 230 16.48 3.98 -1.90
N GLU A 231 15.70 3.91 -2.97
CA GLU A 231 15.40 5.09 -3.79
C GLU A 231 14.52 6.11 -3.03
N ALA A 232 13.56 5.64 -2.23
CA ALA A 232 12.69 6.50 -1.43
C ALA A 232 13.45 7.29 -0.37
N SER A 233 14.46 6.68 0.25
CA SER A 233 15.32 7.36 1.24
C SER A 233 16.00 8.61 0.68
N ARG A 234 16.20 8.66 -0.64
CA ARG A 234 16.81 9.78 -1.37
C ARG A 234 15.75 10.75 -1.90
N ALA A 235 14.65 10.23 -2.42
CA ALA A 235 13.63 11.04 -3.07
C ALA A 235 12.69 11.77 -2.10
N ILE A 236 12.24 11.12 -1.03
CA ILE A 236 11.24 11.69 -0.12
C ILE A 236 11.73 12.98 0.54
N PRO A 237 12.95 13.06 1.12
CA PRO A 237 13.45 14.31 1.69
C PRO A 237 13.40 15.49 0.70
N TYR A 238 13.81 15.26 -0.55
CA TYR A 238 13.77 16.27 -1.61
C TYR A 238 12.35 16.70 -1.97
N ARG A 239 11.37 15.78 -1.98
CA ARG A 239 9.95 16.14 -2.23
C ARG A 239 9.41 17.08 -1.15
N TRP A 240 9.79 16.85 0.11
CA TRP A 240 9.44 17.74 1.23
C TRP A 240 10.09 19.13 1.09
N GLU A 241 11.31 19.22 0.56
CA GLU A 241 12.02 20.49 0.33
C GLU A 241 11.42 21.29 -0.86
N VAL A 242 11.24 20.64 -2.02
CA VAL A 242 10.78 21.32 -3.26
C VAL A 242 9.34 21.76 -3.20
N LYS A 243 8.45 21.00 -2.53
CA LYS A 243 7.05 21.43 -2.37
C LYS A 243 6.87 22.54 -1.33
N GLY A 244 7.97 23.13 -0.80
CA GLY A 244 7.94 24.32 0.05
C GLY A 244 7.63 24.07 1.52
N TYR A 245 7.83 22.85 2.03
CA TYR A 245 7.50 22.50 3.42
C TYR A 245 8.69 22.60 4.38
N GLY A 246 9.46 23.69 4.24
CA GLY A 246 10.69 23.92 4.98
C GLY A 246 10.92 25.39 5.29
N SER A 247 9.97 26.04 5.97
CA SER A 247 10.19 27.24 6.78
C SER A 247 9.01 27.50 7.69
#